data_AF-A0A1H8T3H0-F1
#
_entry.id   AF-A0A1H8T3H0-F1
#
_cell.length_a   1.000
_cell.length_b   1.000
_cell.length_c   1.000
_cell.angle_alpha   90.00
_cell.angle_beta   90.00
_cell.angle_gamma   90.00
#
_symmetry.space_group_name_H-M   'P 1'
#
loop_
_entity.id
_entity.type
_entity.pdbx_description
1 polymer ?
#
loop_
_entity_poly.entity_id
_entity_poly.type
_entity_poly.pdbx_seq_one_letter_code
_entity_poly.pdbx_strand_id
1 'polypeptide(L)' 'MPINERYRQQVTLLVQTMPAVAEETCFALKGGTAINLFVRDMPRLSVDIDLTFLPVAPRDESLAALKPRCCG' A
#
# COMPACT_ATOMS: atom_id res chain seq x y z
N MET A 1 -5.14 -22.14 -14.68
CA MET A 1 -5.89 -22.38 -13.43
C MET A 1 -6.85 -21.22 -13.21
N PRO A 2 -8.09 -21.46 -12.74
CA PRO A 2 -8.98 -20.36 -12.37
C PRO A 2 -8.36 -19.54 -11.24
N ILE A 3 -8.59 -18.24 -11.24
CA ILE A 3 -8.21 -17.36 -10.12
C ILE A 3 -8.96 -17.84 -8.87
N ASN A 4 -8.24 -18.01 -7.77
CA ASN A 4 -8.84 -18.35 -6.49
C ASN A 4 -9.71 -17.18 -5.99
N GLU A 5 -10.97 -17.47 -5.67
CA GLU A 5 -11.95 -16.47 -5.22
C GLU A 5 -11.49 -15.69 -3.98
N ARG A 6 -10.73 -16.35 -3.08
CA ARG A 6 -10.14 -15.68 -1.92
C ARG A 6 -9.21 -14.54 -2.32
N TYR A 7 -8.35 -14.76 -3.32
CA TYR A 7 -7.43 -13.72 -3.78
C TYR A 7 -8.19 -12.61 -4.51
N ARG A 8 -9.25 -12.94 -5.25
CA ARG A 8 -10.13 -11.94 -5.88
C ARG A 8 -10.75 -11.02 -4.81
N GLN A 9 -11.27 -11.58 -3.73
CA GLN A 9 -11.85 -10.80 -2.63
C GLN A 9 -10.80 -9.91 -1.94
N GLN A 10 -9.59 -10.41 -1.73
CA GLN A 10 -8.49 -9.62 -1.17
C GLN A 10 -8.10 -8.44 -2.06
N VAL A 11 -7.98 -8.64 -3.38
CA VAL A 11 -7.68 -7.53 -4.31
C VAL A 11 -8.81 -6.51 -4.34
N THR A 12 -10.08 -6.95 -4.33
CA THR A 12 -11.23 -6.04 -4.26
C THR A 12 -11.15 -5.16 -3.01
N LEU A 13 -10.90 -5.74 -1.84
CA LEU A 13 -10.74 -4.99 -0.60
C LEU A 13 -9.56 -4.02 -0.70
N LEU A 14 -8.40 -4.46 -1.20
CA LEU A 14 -7.22 -3.62 -1.35
C LEU A 14 -7.54 -2.38 -2.20
N VAL A 15 -8.12 -2.57 -3.39
CA VAL A 15 -8.48 -1.47 -4.30
C VAL A 15 -9.48 -0.51 -3.65
N GLN A 16 -10.46 -1.03 -2.90
CA GLN A 16 -11.41 -0.21 -2.15
C GLN A 16 -10.77 0.62 -1.03
N THR A 17 -9.70 0.11 -0.40
CA THR A 17 -8.97 0.84 0.66
C THR A 17 -7.97 1.87 0.15
N MET A 18 -7.56 1.79 -1.12
CA MET A 18 -6.54 2.68 -1.70
C MET A 18 -6.83 4.19 -1.54
N PRO A 19 -8.06 4.70 -1.70
CA PRO A 19 -8.35 6.12 -1.51
C PRO A 19 -8.04 6.61 -0.09
N ALA A 20 -8.39 5.83 0.94
CA ALA A 20 -8.09 6.17 2.33
C ALA A 20 -6.58 6.20 2.59
N VAL A 21 -5.82 5.27 1.99
CA VAL A 21 -4.36 5.29 2.06
C VAL A 21 -3.77 6.51 1.34
N ALA A 22 -4.39 6.97 0.27
CA ALA A 22 -3.93 8.14 -0.50
C ALA A 22 -4.15 9.48 0.22
N GLU A 23 -5.05 9.54 1.21
CA GLU A 23 -5.22 10.72 2.08
C GLU A 23 -4.01 10.93 3.01
N GLU A 24 -3.24 9.87 3.27
CA GLU A 24 -2.06 9.90 4.16
C GLU A 24 -0.81 10.37 3.41
N THR A 25 -0.51 11.67 3.47
CA THR A 25 0.64 12.26 2.76
C THR A 25 2.01 11.84 3.28
N CYS A 26 2.07 11.16 4.44
CA CYS A 26 3.31 10.67 5.02
C CYS A 26 3.78 9.33 4.41
N PHE A 27 2.95 8.69 3.58
CA PHE A 27 3.26 7.41 2.95
C PHE A 27 3.36 7.52 1.43
N ALA A 28 4.29 6.75 0.86
CA ALA A 28 4.29 6.43 -0.56
C ALA A 28 4.04 4.94 -0.78
N LEU A 29 3.15 4.63 -1.72
CA LEU A 29 2.95 3.27 -2.21
C LEU A 29 4.18 2.82 -3.02
N LYS A 30 4.65 1.59 -2.78
CA LYS A 30 5.75 1.00 -3.54
C LYS A 30 5.53 -0.50 -3.85
N GLY A 31 6.57 -1.14 -4.35
CA GLY A 31 6.62 -2.59 -4.52
C GLY A 31 5.86 -3.09 -5.75
N GLY A 32 5.62 -4.40 -5.78
CA GLY A 32 4.96 -5.06 -6.90
C GLY A 32 3.53 -4.58 -7.12
N THR A 33 2.82 -4.22 -6.04
CA THR A 33 1.46 -3.71 -6.10
C THR A 33 1.39 -2.34 -6.79
N ALA A 34 2.29 -1.41 -6.43
CA ALA A 34 2.40 -0.12 -7.11
C ALA A 34 2.60 -0.28 -8.62
N ILE A 35 3.54 -1.16 -8.99
CA ILE A 35 3.88 -1.41 -10.39
C ILE A 35 2.66 -1.98 -11.13
N ASN A 36 1.99 -2.98 -10.55
CA ASN A 36 0.87 -3.67 -11.20
C ASN A 36 -0.37 -2.79 -11.36
N LEU A 37 -0.65 -1.91 -10.38
CA LEU A 37 -1.86 -1.09 -10.39
C LEU A 37 -1.68 0.21 -11.19
N PHE A 38 -0.50 0.83 -11.16
CA PHE A 38 -0.32 2.20 -11.66
C PHE A 38 0.69 2.34 -12.80
N VAL A 39 1.58 1.36 -13.00
CA VAL A 39 2.68 1.49 -13.98
C VAL A 39 2.52 0.52 -15.15
N ARG A 40 2.09 -0.72 -14.89
CA ARG A 40 2.05 -1.79 -15.89
C ARG A 40 0.94 -2.78 -15.57
N ASP A 41 0.09 -3.06 -16.56
CA ASP A 41 -0.86 -4.17 -16.51
C ASP A 41 -0.11 -5.50 -16.61
N MET A 42 0.12 -6.16 -15.48
CA MET A 42 0.74 -7.49 -15.45
C MET A 42 -0.34 -8.56 -15.31
N PRO A 43 -0.20 -9.74 -15.92
CA PRO A 43 -1.20 -10.81 -15.86
C PRO A 43 -1.15 -11.57 -14.51
N ARG A 44 -1.26 -10.85 -13.40
CA ARG A 44 -1.26 -11.39 -12.03
C ARG A 44 -2.10 -10.52 -11.09
N LEU A 45 -2.52 -11.09 -9.97
CA LEU A 45 -3.09 -10.33 -8.85
C LEU A 45 -1.96 -9.78 -7.95
N SER A 46 -2.25 -8.66 -7.28
CA SER A 46 -1.45 -8.13 -6.17
C SER A 46 -2.33 -8.07 -4.93
N VAL A 47 -1.93 -8.77 -3.87
CA VAL A 47 -2.77 -9.04 -2.69
C VAL A 47 -2.22 -8.40 -1.41
N ASP A 48 -1.06 -7.78 -1.50
CA ASP A 48 -0.29 -7.09 -0.48
C ASP A 48 -0.18 -5.59 -0.80
N ILE A 49 0.08 -4.77 0.22
CA ILE A 49 0.32 -3.33 0.07
C ILE A 49 1.62 -2.96 0.81
N ASP A 50 2.56 -2.38 0.09
CA ASP A 50 3.82 -1.90 0.65
C ASP A 50 3.81 -0.37 0.71
N LEU A 51 3.89 0.18 1.92
CA LEU A 51 4.00 1.63 2.14
C LEU A 51 5.39 1.99 2.67
N THR A 52 5.91 3.11 2.18
CA THR A 52 7.16 3.70 2.67
C THR A 52 6.85 4.99 3.39
N PHE A 53 7.25 5.09 4.66
CA PHE A 53 7.21 6.34 5.40
C PHE A 53 8.21 7.32 4.78
N LEU A 54 7.71 8.50 4.40
CA LEU A 54 8.46 9.49 3.64
C LEU A 54 9.42 10.35 4.48
N PRO A 55 9.05 10.79 5.70
CA PRO A 55 9.97 11.57 6.52
C PRO A 55 11.26 10.80 6.83
N VAL A 56 12.39 11.40 6.51
CA VAL A 56 13.72 10.84 6.76
C VAL A 56 14.25 11.40 8.08
N ALA A 57 14.43 10.53 9.06
CA ALA A 57 14.99 10.84 10.36
C ALA A 57 15.81 9.65 10.89
N PRO A 58 16.60 9.80 11.96
CA PRO A 58 17.17 8.67 12.68
C PRO A 58 16.12 7.61 13.03
N ARG A 59 16.55 6.36 13.21
CA ARG A 59 15.64 5.21 13.40
C ARG A 59 14.62 5.43 14.51
N ASP A 60 15.07 5.88 15.67
CA ASP A 60 14.21 6.00 16.85
C ASP A 60 13.18 7.12 16.67
N GLU A 61 13.57 8.23 16.03
CA GLU A 61 12.66 9.32 15.66
C GLU A 61 11.63 8.88 14.62
N SER A 62 12.05 8.13 13.60
CA SER A 62 11.16 7.58 12.59
C SER A 62 10.14 6.60 13.19
N LEU A 63 10.58 5.73 14.10
CA LEU A 63 9.71 4.79 14.81
C LEU A 63 8.73 5.50 15.76
N ALA A 64 9.17 6.59 16.40
CA ALA A 64 8.29 7.42 17.21
C ALA A 64 7.24 8.16 16.37
N ALA A 65 7.62 8.60 15.17
CA ALA A 65 6.75 9.30 14.21
C ALA A 65 5.74 8.36 13.51
N LEU A 66 6.05 7.07 13.37
CA LEU A 66 5.16 6.02 12.83
C LEU A 66 3.89 5.73 13.66
N LYS A 67 3.61 6.53 14.70
CA LYS A 67 2.41 6.48 15.55
C LYS A 67 1.21 7.19 14.87
N PRO A 68 -0.04 7.07 15.35
CA PRO A 68 -1.26 7.35 14.55
C PRO A 68 -1.50 8.81 14.13
N ARG A 69 -0.50 9.69 14.27
CA ARG A 69 -0.54 11.09 13.86
C ARG A 69 -0.01 11.37 12.44
N CYS A 70 0.21 10.34 11.62
CA CYS A 70 0.19 10.58 10.17
C CYS A 70 -1.21 11.05 9.72
N CYS A 71 -2.24 10.51 10.36
CA CYS A 71 -3.65 10.64 10.00
C CYS A 71 -4.33 11.92 10.56
N GLY A 72 -3.57 12.96 10.95
CA GLY A 72 -4.12 14.16 11.60
C GLY A 72 -3.22 15.38 11.60
#